data_AF-A0AAU1APS7-F1
#
_entry.id   AF-A0AAU1APS7-F1
#
_cell.length_a   1.000
_cell.length_b   1.000
_cell.length_c   1.000
_cell.angle_alpha   90.00
_cell.angle_beta   90.00
_cell.angle_gamma   90.00
#
_symmetry.space_group_name_H-M   'P 1'
#
loop_
_entity.id
_entity.type
_entity.pdbx_description
1 polymer ?
#
loop_
_entity_poly.entity_id
_entity_poly.type
_entity_poly.pdbx_seq_one_letter_code
_entity_poly.pdbx_strand_id
1 'polypeptide(L)'
;MAEGSASSNDVADRSGSVREQPVILFPVLVPRKGEMVDNLHVLAADGSALPVLSYRQYLQLVAQVLRTLLDIAYGTDISKSTHGKAFDAEQIALRAVMRRAGIIDRDDDDSASDELDRAAKSADGPDVVNPAALRLAQQLVKKLTSNYAVVAAVPCPPDGRFVVSYERMMTPALELAPFKNGVLNWLKARARLLLGSRPVDFSITLDNAWTTQSYHLLIDAQDGVFVGVQESEELIDYLDAHWKRRKEIRREDAKNRRFNSSTTGGSTVDTTTPPPYYRFRRRAGQRYAHFYTRFFPEPMEELKKEHGIPNVRFRFYEVPPGSVFRAVITASAAALLIWLIGFVASRRADPGTDVPAFLLVFPAVAAAWLGFDGQPQRLLEGTLAARISLVTTVLCSIAASGLFMIYKADLPYFRWENVADMQILGIKSVAWSALTVLATLNAAAIGYAYLARTWEFIHLSGRADNFGSAKENLH
;
A
#
# COMPACT_ATOMS: atom_id res chain seq x y z
N MET A 1 46.13 -54.58 -27.15
CA MET A 1 45.15 -55.54 -26.58
C MET A 1 44.43 -54.82 -25.44
N ALA A 2 43.18 -54.41 -25.50
CA ALA A 2 42.12 -54.64 -26.48
C ALA A 2 41.41 -53.29 -26.76
N GLU A 3 41.25 -52.98 -28.06
CA GLU A 3 40.49 -51.85 -28.57
C GLU A 3 39.01 -52.25 -28.60
N GLY A 4 38.17 -51.54 -27.84
CA GLY A 4 36.72 -51.68 -27.87
C GLY A 4 36.11 -50.53 -28.65
N SER A 5 35.68 -50.81 -29.88
CA SER A 5 34.98 -49.87 -30.76
C SER A 5 33.59 -49.52 -30.20
N ALA A 6 33.46 -48.34 -29.60
CA ALA A 6 32.17 -47.79 -29.23
C ALA A 6 31.48 -47.18 -30.46
N SER A 7 30.44 -47.88 -30.90
CA SER A 7 29.48 -47.53 -31.94
C SER A 7 28.93 -46.11 -31.80
N SER A 8 29.43 -45.20 -32.64
CA SER A 8 28.87 -43.87 -32.89
C SER A 8 27.85 -43.95 -34.02
N ASN A 9 26.58 -44.30 -33.74
CA ASN A 9 25.45 -44.12 -34.67
C ASN A 9 24.15 -44.51 -33.97
N ASP A 10 23.59 -43.62 -33.15
CA ASP A 10 22.16 -43.64 -32.77
C ASP A 10 21.72 -42.33 -32.11
N VAL A 11 22.17 -41.19 -32.66
CA VAL A 11 21.57 -39.87 -32.39
C VAL A 11 20.59 -39.56 -33.53
N ALA A 12 19.62 -40.46 -33.72
CA ALA A 12 18.51 -40.26 -34.63
C ALA A 12 17.48 -39.36 -33.94
N ASP A 13 17.58 -38.07 -34.21
CA ASP A 13 16.47 -37.22 -34.62
C ASP A 13 15.14 -37.43 -33.88
N ARG A 14 15.15 -37.26 -32.56
CA ARG A 14 13.94 -36.88 -31.81
C ARG A 14 13.81 -35.36 -31.87
N SER A 15 13.64 -34.79 -33.06
CA SER A 15 13.01 -33.48 -33.23
C SER A 15 11.54 -33.62 -32.84
N GLY A 16 11.28 -33.82 -31.55
CA GLY A 16 9.94 -33.80 -31.00
C GLY A 16 9.36 -32.45 -31.38
N SER A 17 8.36 -32.46 -32.27
CA SER A 17 7.60 -31.26 -32.62
C SER A 17 7.20 -30.60 -31.30
N VAL A 18 7.83 -29.49 -30.96
CA VAL A 18 7.48 -28.71 -29.77
C VAL A 18 6.06 -28.25 -30.04
N ARG A 19 5.08 -28.97 -29.48
CA ARG A 19 3.68 -28.57 -29.58
C ARG A 19 3.62 -27.18 -28.98
N GLU A 20 3.31 -26.19 -29.81
CA GLU A 20 3.10 -24.82 -29.35
C GLU A 20 2.08 -24.86 -28.23
N GLN A 21 2.49 -24.43 -27.04
CA GLN A 21 1.60 -24.41 -25.89
C GLN A 21 0.52 -23.36 -26.16
N PRO A 22 -0.75 -23.64 -25.84
CA PRO A 22 -1.81 -22.67 -26.02
C PRO A 22 -1.51 -21.43 -25.18
N VAL A 23 -1.58 -20.25 -25.81
CA VAL A 23 -1.37 -18.97 -25.14
C VAL A 23 -2.71 -18.37 -24.74
N ILE A 24 -2.86 -17.98 -23.47
CA ILE A 24 -4.03 -17.30 -22.95
C ILE A 24 -3.71 -15.82 -22.74
N LEU A 25 -4.64 -14.95 -23.11
CA LEU A 25 -4.54 -13.52 -22.81
C LEU A 25 -5.15 -13.25 -21.44
N PHE A 26 -4.32 -12.88 -20.47
CA PHE A 26 -4.72 -12.72 -19.08
C PHE A 26 -4.59 -11.25 -18.63
N PRO A 27 -5.65 -10.61 -18.09
CA PRO A 27 -5.58 -9.26 -17.56
C PRO A 27 -4.87 -9.25 -16.19
N VAL A 28 -3.58 -8.94 -16.20
CA VAL A 28 -2.70 -8.97 -15.01
C VAL A 28 -3.03 -7.84 -14.04
N LEU A 29 -3.32 -6.65 -14.58
CA LEU A 29 -3.58 -5.44 -13.81
C LEU A 29 -4.70 -4.64 -14.47
N VAL A 30 -5.62 -4.08 -13.68
CA VAL A 30 -6.70 -3.22 -14.20
C VAL A 30 -6.67 -1.82 -13.56
N PRO A 31 -5.60 -1.04 -13.79
CA PRO A 31 -5.42 0.28 -13.19
C PRO A 31 -6.48 1.28 -13.68
N ARG A 32 -6.71 2.34 -12.90
CA ARG A 32 -7.57 3.45 -13.35
C ARG A 32 -6.88 4.20 -14.47
N LYS A 33 -7.64 4.72 -15.43
CA LYS A 33 -7.06 5.59 -16.46
C LYS A 33 -6.43 6.82 -15.79
N GLY A 34 -5.20 7.13 -16.19
CA GLY A 34 -4.42 8.24 -15.62
C GLY A 34 -3.56 7.83 -14.43
N GLU A 35 -3.78 6.63 -13.87
CA GLU A 35 -2.82 6.00 -12.96
C GLU A 35 -1.56 5.61 -13.75
N MET A 36 -0.43 6.14 -13.29
CA MET A 36 0.88 5.84 -13.86
C MET A 36 1.35 4.47 -13.34
N VAL A 37 1.66 3.55 -14.25
CA VAL A 37 2.18 2.22 -13.94
C VAL A 37 3.65 2.19 -14.34
N ASP A 38 4.52 2.39 -13.35
CA ASP A 38 5.97 2.44 -13.53
C ASP A 38 6.65 1.13 -13.11
N ASN A 39 7.73 0.79 -13.82
CA ASN A 39 8.58 -0.37 -13.55
C ASN A 39 7.78 -1.68 -13.41
N LEU A 40 6.80 -1.88 -14.30
CA LEU A 40 6.01 -3.10 -14.31
C LEU A 40 6.82 -4.26 -14.90
N HIS A 41 7.03 -5.29 -14.09
CA HIS A 41 7.56 -6.57 -14.53
C HIS A 41 6.47 -7.63 -14.38
N VAL A 42 6.17 -8.35 -15.45
CA VAL A 42 5.24 -9.48 -15.43
C VAL A 42 6.03 -10.75 -15.67
N LEU A 43 5.93 -11.70 -14.75
CA LEU A 43 6.72 -12.92 -14.72
C LEU A 43 5.81 -14.16 -14.68
N ALA A 44 6.23 -15.21 -15.36
CA ALA A 44 5.62 -16.53 -15.29
C ALA A 44 6.05 -17.28 -14.01
N ALA A 45 5.51 -18.49 -13.83
CA ALA A 45 5.80 -19.35 -12.67
C ALA A 45 7.30 -19.70 -12.50
N ASP A 46 8.06 -19.74 -13.60
CA ASP A 46 9.50 -20.02 -13.63
C ASP A 46 10.38 -18.77 -13.48
N GLY A 47 9.76 -17.60 -13.28
CA GLY A 47 10.43 -16.31 -13.21
C GLY A 47 10.80 -15.69 -14.56
N SER A 48 10.48 -16.33 -15.69
CA SER A 48 10.70 -15.74 -17.01
C SER A 48 9.73 -14.58 -17.25
N ALA A 49 10.18 -13.58 -18.02
CA ALA A 49 9.36 -12.43 -18.35
C ALA A 49 8.26 -12.80 -19.36
N LEU A 50 7.02 -12.40 -19.06
CA LEU A 50 5.87 -12.60 -19.94
C LEU A 50 5.68 -11.39 -20.87
N PRO A 51 5.37 -11.62 -22.16
CA PRO A 51 5.08 -10.52 -23.07
C PRO A 51 3.77 -9.85 -22.68
N VAL A 52 3.83 -8.54 -22.50
CA VAL A 52 2.66 -7.68 -22.25
C VAL A 52 2.23 -7.05 -23.57
N LEU A 53 0.91 -7.05 -23.83
CA LEU A 53 0.36 -6.43 -25.03
C LEU A 53 0.62 -4.91 -25.01
N SER A 54 1.01 -4.37 -26.16
CA SER A 54 1.02 -2.91 -26.35
C SER A 54 -0.41 -2.36 -26.23
N TYR A 55 -0.54 -1.08 -25.87
CA TYR A 55 -1.86 -0.44 -25.76
C TYR A 55 -2.72 -0.60 -27.02
N ARG A 56 -2.10 -0.56 -28.21
CA ARG A 56 -2.80 -0.78 -29.49
C ARG A 56 -3.34 -2.21 -29.61
N GLN A 57 -2.54 -3.22 -29.27
CA GLN A 57 -2.97 -4.63 -29.30
C GLN A 57 -4.07 -4.89 -28.28
N TYR A 58 -3.96 -4.31 -27.09
CA TYR A 58 -5.01 -4.33 -26.08
C TYR A 58 -6.33 -3.74 -26.61
N LEU A 59 -6.31 -2.57 -27.26
CA LEU A 59 -7.52 -1.98 -27.82
C LEU A 59 -8.14 -2.85 -28.93
N GLN A 60 -7.32 -3.49 -29.76
CA GLN A 60 -7.80 -4.46 -30.75
C GLN A 60 -8.46 -5.67 -30.09
N LEU A 61 -7.87 -6.19 -29.01
CA LEU A 61 -8.45 -7.26 -28.21
C LEU A 61 -9.81 -6.84 -27.63
N VAL A 62 -9.90 -5.65 -27.02
CA VAL A 62 -11.15 -5.14 -26.47
C VAL A 62 -12.21 -4.99 -27.55
N ALA A 63 -11.87 -4.44 -28.72
CA ALA A 63 -12.79 -4.34 -29.84
C ALA A 63 -13.29 -5.70 -30.30
N GLN A 64 -12.41 -6.70 -30.40
CA GLN A 64 -12.78 -8.06 -30.76
C GLN A 64 -13.69 -8.72 -29.72
N VAL A 65 -13.38 -8.57 -28.43
CA VAL A 65 -14.20 -9.11 -27.33
C VAL A 65 -15.58 -8.45 -27.32
N LEU A 66 -15.64 -7.14 -27.46
CA LEU A 66 -16.90 -6.40 -27.51
C LEU A 66 -17.76 -6.83 -28.70
N ARG A 67 -17.17 -6.88 -29.91
CA ARG A 67 -17.83 -7.41 -31.12
C ARG A 67 -18.38 -8.80 -30.89
N THR A 68 -17.56 -9.71 -30.36
CA THR A 68 -17.94 -11.11 -30.11
C THR A 68 -19.11 -11.21 -29.12
N LEU A 69 -19.10 -10.42 -28.03
CA LEU A 69 -20.19 -10.39 -27.07
C LEU A 69 -21.49 -9.88 -27.71
N LEU A 70 -21.41 -8.88 -28.58
CA LEU A 70 -22.56 -8.37 -29.30
C LEU A 70 -23.08 -9.36 -30.36
N ASP A 71 -22.19 -10.03 -31.10
CA ASP A 71 -22.58 -11.08 -32.06
C ASP A 71 -23.33 -12.22 -31.34
N ILE A 72 -22.86 -12.63 -30.16
CA ILE A 72 -23.54 -13.62 -29.32
C ILE A 72 -24.87 -13.07 -28.80
N ALA A 73 -24.92 -11.80 -28.39
CA ALA A 73 -26.13 -11.16 -27.88
C ALA A 73 -27.25 -11.11 -28.93
N TYR A 74 -26.93 -10.82 -30.19
CA TYR A 74 -27.89 -10.72 -31.29
C TYR A 74 -28.00 -12.01 -32.13
N GLY A 75 -27.20 -13.03 -31.82
CA GLY A 75 -27.19 -14.32 -32.53
C GLY A 75 -26.73 -14.24 -34.00
N THR A 76 -26.18 -13.11 -34.43
CA THR A 76 -25.81 -12.81 -35.82
C THR A 76 -24.70 -11.76 -35.85
N ASP A 77 -23.94 -11.69 -36.95
CA ASP A 77 -22.86 -10.71 -37.15
C ASP A 77 -23.41 -9.27 -37.10
N ILE A 78 -22.91 -8.48 -36.14
CA ILE A 78 -23.28 -7.07 -35.98
C ILE A 78 -22.55 -6.20 -37.00
N SER A 79 -22.90 -6.32 -38.28
CA SER A 79 -22.41 -5.43 -39.33
C SER A 79 -23.28 -4.16 -39.46
N LYS A 80 -22.75 -3.10 -40.09
CA LYS A 80 -23.54 -1.90 -40.43
C LYS A 80 -24.77 -2.21 -41.28
N SER A 81 -24.70 -3.26 -42.10
CA SER A 81 -25.80 -3.67 -42.98
C SER A 81 -26.88 -4.49 -42.27
N THR A 82 -26.51 -5.24 -41.24
CA THR A 82 -27.43 -6.11 -40.49
C THR A 82 -28.04 -5.38 -39.31
N HIS A 83 -27.18 -4.73 -38.50
CA HIS A 83 -27.51 -4.18 -37.19
C HIS A 83 -26.92 -2.78 -37.00
N GLY A 84 -27.31 -1.84 -37.86
CA GLY A 84 -26.74 -0.48 -37.90
C GLY A 84 -26.69 0.22 -36.53
N LYS A 85 -27.76 0.14 -35.72
CA LYS A 85 -27.81 0.76 -34.38
C LYS A 85 -26.84 0.11 -33.38
N ALA A 86 -26.72 -1.22 -33.38
CA ALA A 86 -25.78 -1.93 -32.52
C ALA A 86 -24.33 -1.65 -32.93
N PHE A 87 -24.07 -1.59 -34.23
CA PHE A 87 -22.78 -1.19 -34.79
C PHE A 87 -22.39 0.24 -34.39
N ASP A 88 -23.32 1.19 -34.47
CA ASP A 88 -23.08 2.57 -34.05
C ASP A 88 -22.83 2.67 -32.53
N ALA A 89 -23.61 1.94 -31.72
CA ALA A 89 -23.43 1.88 -30.27
C ALA A 89 -22.07 1.29 -29.87
N GLU A 90 -21.61 0.24 -30.56
CA GLU A 90 -20.27 -0.31 -30.38
C GLU A 90 -19.18 0.73 -30.71
N GLN A 91 -19.33 1.52 -31.78
CA GLN A 91 -18.37 2.58 -32.10
C GLN A 91 -18.32 3.65 -31.01
N ILE A 92 -19.48 4.05 -30.46
CA ILE A 92 -19.55 5.00 -29.35
C ILE A 92 -18.85 4.41 -28.11
N ALA A 93 -19.14 3.15 -27.78
CA ALA A 93 -18.51 2.43 -26.68
C ALA A 93 -16.98 2.35 -26.83
N LEU A 94 -16.48 1.99 -28.02
CA LEU A 94 -15.04 1.94 -28.26
C LEU A 94 -14.38 3.32 -28.18
N ARG A 95 -15.03 4.37 -28.67
CA ARG A 95 -14.52 5.74 -28.50
C ARG A 95 -14.44 6.14 -27.02
N ALA A 96 -15.43 5.75 -26.22
CA ALA A 96 -15.41 5.98 -24.78
C ALA A 96 -14.26 5.20 -24.10
N VAL A 97 -14.08 3.93 -24.43
CA VAL A 97 -12.96 3.11 -23.94
C VAL A 97 -11.60 3.65 -24.37
N MET A 98 -11.46 4.20 -25.58
CA MET A 98 -10.22 4.80 -26.07
C MET A 98 -9.92 6.19 -25.47
N ARG A 99 -10.92 6.84 -24.85
CA ARG A 99 -10.74 8.16 -24.24
C ARG A 99 -9.68 8.06 -23.13
N ARG A 100 -8.69 8.95 -23.16
CA ARG A 100 -7.65 9.07 -22.12
C ARG A 100 -8.24 9.67 -20.85
N ALA A 101 -7.54 9.51 -19.73
CA ALA A 101 -7.89 10.16 -18.48
C ALA A 101 -8.00 11.68 -18.66
N GLY A 102 -9.24 12.18 -18.66
CA GLY A 102 -9.56 13.59 -18.57
C GLY A 102 -10.30 13.87 -17.26
N ILE A 103 -10.73 15.11 -17.07
CA ILE A 103 -11.75 15.44 -16.07
C ILE A 103 -13.05 14.84 -16.59
N ILE A 104 -13.29 13.57 -16.25
CA ILE A 104 -14.52 12.87 -16.60
C ILE A 104 -15.56 13.32 -15.57
N ASP A 105 -16.59 14.01 -16.03
CA ASP A 105 -17.82 14.13 -15.24
C ASP A 105 -18.41 12.73 -15.08
N ARG A 106 -18.79 12.35 -13.86
CA ARG A 106 -19.32 11.01 -13.57
C ARG A 106 -20.48 10.61 -14.47
N ASP A 107 -21.22 11.58 -14.99
CA ASP A 107 -22.38 11.37 -15.86
C ASP A 107 -21.97 10.89 -17.28
N ASP A 108 -20.71 11.09 -17.70
CA ASP A 108 -20.20 10.63 -18.99
C ASP A 108 -19.84 9.13 -19.00
N ASP A 109 -19.54 8.53 -17.84
CA ASP A 109 -19.07 7.13 -17.74
C ASP A 109 -20.17 6.11 -18.08
N ASP A 110 -21.41 6.38 -17.65
CA ASP A 110 -22.55 5.48 -17.88
C ASP A 110 -23.18 5.65 -19.29
N SER A 111 -23.00 6.83 -19.89
CA SER A 111 -23.60 7.19 -21.19
C SER A 111 -23.27 6.16 -22.30
N ALA A 112 -22.04 5.66 -22.35
CA ALA A 112 -21.60 4.73 -23.38
C ALA A 112 -22.19 3.31 -23.21
N SER A 113 -22.32 2.82 -21.98
CA SER A 113 -23.02 1.55 -21.71
C SER A 113 -24.53 1.68 -21.95
N ASP A 114 -25.10 2.85 -21.67
CA ASP A 114 -26.52 3.13 -21.90
C ASP A 114 -26.86 3.18 -23.39
N GLU A 115 -25.92 3.57 -24.27
CA GLU A 115 -26.12 3.47 -25.72
C GLU A 115 -26.31 2.02 -26.18
N LEU A 116 -25.58 1.06 -25.59
CA LEU A 116 -25.77 -0.36 -25.90
C LEU A 116 -27.15 -0.86 -25.47
N ASP A 117 -27.61 -0.43 -24.28
CA ASP A 117 -28.96 -0.73 -23.80
C ASP A 117 -30.06 -0.09 -24.66
N ARG A 118 -29.86 1.17 -25.06
CA ARG A 118 -30.78 1.89 -25.94
C ARG A 118 -30.84 1.26 -27.34
N ALA A 119 -29.72 0.80 -27.88
CA ALA A 119 -29.69 0.06 -29.14
C ALA A 119 -30.50 -1.25 -29.05
N ALA A 120 -30.37 -1.97 -27.94
CA ALA A 120 -31.12 -3.21 -27.68
C ALA A 120 -32.64 -3.00 -27.48
N LYS A 121 -33.07 -1.83 -26.98
CA LYS A 121 -34.48 -1.49 -26.76
C LYS A 121 -35.14 -0.76 -27.94
N SER A 122 -34.40 -0.51 -29.02
CA SER A 122 -34.91 0.27 -30.14
C SER A 122 -35.99 -0.52 -30.89
N ALA A 123 -37.12 0.12 -31.20
CA ALA A 123 -38.25 -0.53 -31.89
C ALA A 123 -37.90 -1.08 -33.28
N ASP A 124 -36.92 -0.48 -33.96
CA ASP A 124 -36.42 -0.95 -35.26
C ASP A 124 -35.20 -1.88 -35.13
N GLY A 125 -34.84 -2.28 -33.91
CA GLY A 125 -33.69 -3.12 -33.61
C GLY A 125 -34.02 -4.62 -33.68
N PRO A 126 -33.03 -5.48 -33.97
CA PRO A 126 -33.18 -6.92 -33.82
C PRO A 126 -33.45 -7.31 -32.35
N ASP A 127 -34.19 -8.39 -32.15
CA ASP A 127 -34.38 -8.97 -30.82
C ASP A 127 -33.04 -9.48 -30.25
N VAL A 128 -32.81 -9.19 -28.97
CA VAL A 128 -31.65 -9.70 -28.23
C VAL A 128 -31.89 -11.18 -27.91
N VAL A 129 -31.15 -12.05 -28.59
CA VAL A 129 -31.20 -13.51 -28.40
C VAL A 129 -30.57 -13.91 -27.06
N ASN A 130 -29.47 -13.27 -26.68
CA ASN A 130 -28.75 -13.57 -25.45
C ASN A 130 -28.52 -12.30 -24.59
N PRO A 131 -29.45 -11.98 -23.67
CA PRO A 131 -29.34 -10.78 -22.83
C PRO A 131 -28.16 -10.83 -21.85
N ALA A 132 -27.66 -12.02 -21.50
CA ALA A 132 -26.50 -12.14 -20.62
C ALA A 132 -25.22 -11.68 -21.32
N ALA A 133 -25.04 -11.99 -22.60
CA ALA A 133 -23.90 -11.51 -23.39
C ALA A 133 -23.92 -9.99 -23.56
N LEU A 134 -25.11 -9.41 -23.80
CA LEU A 134 -25.28 -7.95 -23.85
C LEU A 134 -24.90 -7.30 -22.52
N ARG A 135 -25.35 -7.87 -21.39
CA ARG A 135 -24.98 -7.37 -20.05
C ARG A 135 -23.48 -7.42 -19.81
N LEU A 136 -22.80 -8.48 -20.24
CA LEU A 136 -21.34 -8.57 -20.17
C LEU A 136 -20.66 -7.51 -21.04
N ALA A 137 -21.18 -7.22 -22.24
CA ALA A 137 -20.68 -6.15 -23.09
C ALA A 137 -20.82 -4.78 -22.41
N GLN A 138 -21.98 -4.49 -21.81
CA GLN A 138 -22.22 -3.27 -21.04
C GLN A 138 -21.25 -3.14 -19.85
N GLN A 139 -21.07 -4.21 -19.07
CA GLN A 139 -20.14 -4.25 -17.95
C GLN A 139 -18.68 -4.05 -18.38
N LEU A 140 -18.28 -4.68 -19.50
CA LEU A 140 -16.95 -4.50 -20.08
C LEU A 140 -16.72 -3.04 -20.45
N VAL A 141 -17.66 -2.42 -21.18
CA VAL A 141 -17.57 -1.00 -21.58
C VAL A 141 -17.50 -0.11 -20.36
N LYS A 142 -18.45 -0.24 -19.42
CA LYS A 142 -18.49 0.54 -18.19
C LYS A 142 -17.17 0.46 -17.43
N LYS A 143 -16.60 -0.74 -17.28
CA LYS A 143 -15.31 -0.93 -16.59
C LYS A 143 -14.14 -0.29 -17.34
N LEU A 144 -14.08 -0.47 -18.66
CA LEU A 144 -12.97 0.02 -19.50
C LEU A 144 -13.10 1.49 -19.91
N THR A 145 -14.23 2.15 -19.62
CA THR A 145 -14.35 3.61 -19.74
C THR A 145 -13.51 4.31 -18.66
N SER A 146 -13.52 3.82 -17.41
CA SER A 146 -12.74 4.40 -16.31
C SER A 146 -11.38 3.74 -16.09
N ASN A 147 -11.19 2.50 -16.56
CA ASN A 147 -9.95 1.72 -16.37
C ASN A 147 -9.32 1.29 -17.70
N TYR A 148 -8.08 0.82 -17.65
CA TYR A 148 -7.50 0.02 -18.74
C TYR A 148 -6.99 -1.30 -18.17
N ALA A 149 -6.83 -2.32 -19.01
CA ALA A 149 -6.23 -3.58 -18.59
C ALA A 149 -4.81 -3.73 -19.17
N VAL A 150 -3.89 -4.16 -18.33
CA VAL A 150 -2.57 -4.63 -18.76
C VAL A 150 -2.67 -6.13 -18.96
N VAL A 151 -2.59 -6.56 -20.22
CA VAL A 151 -2.82 -7.94 -20.62
C VAL A 151 -1.50 -8.60 -20.96
N ALA A 152 -1.22 -9.74 -20.34
CA ALA A 152 -0.06 -10.57 -20.66
C ALA A 152 -0.49 -11.80 -21.46
N ALA A 153 0.36 -12.24 -22.38
CA ALA A 153 0.18 -13.50 -23.09
C ALA A 153 0.87 -14.62 -22.29
N VAL A 154 0.07 -15.45 -21.64
CA VAL A 154 0.52 -16.47 -20.67
C VAL A 154 0.47 -17.85 -21.34
N PRO A 155 1.58 -18.57 -21.47
CA PRO A 155 1.57 -19.97 -21.86
C PRO A 155 0.75 -20.78 -20.85
N CYS A 156 -0.28 -21.48 -21.33
CA CYS A 156 -1.13 -22.30 -20.48
C CYS A 156 -0.64 -23.76 -20.53
N PRO A 157 -0.17 -24.32 -19.41
CA PRO A 157 0.21 -25.72 -19.36
C PRO A 157 -1.02 -26.63 -19.56
N PRO A 158 -0.84 -27.90 -19.93
CA PRO A 158 -1.95 -28.81 -20.22
C PRO A 158 -2.85 -29.12 -19.02
N ASP A 159 -2.41 -28.84 -17.80
CA ASP A 159 -3.22 -28.97 -16.58
C ASP A 159 -4.15 -27.75 -16.34
N GLY A 160 -4.06 -26.72 -17.19
CA GLY A 160 -4.84 -25.49 -17.10
C GLY A 160 -4.44 -24.57 -15.94
N ARG A 161 -3.35 -24.87 -15.22
CA ARG A 161 -2.90 -24.07 -14.08
C ARG A 161 -1.69 -23.25 -14.46
N PHE A 162 -1.78 -21.95 -14.24
CA PHE A 162 -0.65 -21.05 -14.44
C PHE A 162 -0.56 -20.08 -13.27
N VAL A 163 0.66 -19.60 -13.01
CA VAL A 163 0.94 -18.57 -12.02
C VAL A 163 1.49 -17.37 -12.77
N VAL A 164 0.88 -16.22 -12.52
CA VAL A 164 1.39 -14.92 -12.98
C VAL A 164 1.76 -14.14 -11.74
N SER A 165 3.01 -13.71 -11.68
CA SER A 165 3.47 -12.73 -10.70
C SER A 165 3.75 -11.43 -11.41
N TYR A 166 3.50 -10.31 -10.74
CA TYR A 166 3.92 -9.02 -11.24
C TYR A 166 4.52 -8.18 -10.12
N GLU A 167 5.50 -7.37 -10.50
CA GLU A 167 6.12 -6.37 -9.64
C GLU A 167 5.86 -5.00 -10.26
N ARG A 168 5.47 -4.02 -9.45
CA ARG A 168 5.28 -2.64 -9.90
C ARG A 168 5.75 -1.66 -8.84
N MET A 169 6.26 -0.52 -9.28
CA MET A 169 6.52 0.59 -8.38
C MET A 169 5.20 1.28 -8.06
N MET A 170 4.83 1.34 -6.79
CA MET A 170 3.68 2.12 -6.34
C MET A 170 4.18 3.36 -5.60
N THR A 171 3.80 4.52 -6.11
CA THR A 171 3.97 5.78 -5.39
C THR A 171 2.79 5.91 -4.43
N PRO A 172 2.99 5.82 -3.10
CA PRO A 172 1.89 5.93 -2.15
C PRO A 172 1.26 7.31 -2.27
N ALA A 173 -0.08 7.35 -2.30
CA ALA A 173 -0.79 8.61 -2.18
C ALA A 173 -0.50 9.20 -0.80
N LEU A 174 0.14 10.37 -0.76
CA LEU A 174 0.34 11.13 0.48
C LEU A 174 -0.99 11.77 0.88
N GLU A 175 -1.87 10.98 1.50
CA GLU A 175 -3.08 11.50 2.12
C GLU A 175 -2.69 12.25 3.40
N LEU A 176 -2.52 13.57 3.29
CA LEU A 176 -2.36 14.43 4.46
C LEU A 176 -3.64 14.37 5.27
N ALA A 177 -3.52 14.08 6.57
CA ALA A 177 -4.67 14.01 7.48
C ALA A 177 -5.53 15.28 7.33
N PRO A 178 -6.82 15.16 6.95
CA PRO A 178 -7.69 16.31 6.80
C PRO A 178 -7.85 17.02 8.14
N PHE A 179 -8.05 18.33 8.12
CA PHE A 179 -8.26 19.13 9.33
C PHE A 179 -9.45 18.64 10.18
N LYS A 180 -10.43 18.00 9.53
CA LYS A 180 -11.58 17.34 10.19
C LYS A 180 -11.18 16.29 11.22
N ASN A 181 -10.01 15.67 11.09
CA ASN A 181 -9.49 14.68 12.04
C ASN A 181 -8.80 15.31 13.26
N GLY A 182 -8.92 16.64 13.43
CA GLY A 182 -8.38 17.40 14.55
C GLY A 182 -7.08 18.13 14.21
N VAL A 183 -6.90 19.31 14.81
CA VAL A 183 -5.75 20.22 14.60
C VAL A 183 -4.42 19.51 14.86
N LEU A 184 -4.35 18.69 15.92
CA LEU A 184 -3.12 18.00 16.30
C LEU A 184 -2.69 16.97 15.25
N ASN A 185 -3.64 16.20 14.69
CA ASN A 185 -3.35 15.21 13.65
C ASN A 185 -2.93 15.88 12.34
N TRP A 186 -3.61 16.98 11.99
CA TRP A 186 -3.24 17.81 10.84
C TRP A 186 -1.82 18.39 10.99
N LEU A 187 -1.52 19.00 12.14
CA LEU A 187 -0.20 19.56 12.42
C LEU A 187 0.88 18.47 12.41
N LYS A 188 0.59 17.31 13.01
CA LYS A 188 1.49 16.15 13.00
C LYS A 188 1.77 15.67 11.58
N ALA A 189 0.76 15.57 10.72
CA ALA A 189 0.94 15.16 9.32
C ALA A 189 1.80 16.18 8.52
N ARG A 190 1.59 17.48 8.76
CA ARG A 190 2.41 18.53 8.14
C ARG A 190 3.85 18.57 8.69
N ALA A 191 4.03 18.39 10.00
CA ALA A 191 5.34 18.29 10.62
C ALA A 191 6.12 17.09 10.08
N ARG A 192 5.46 15.95 9.83
CA ARG A 192 6.07 14.80 9.16
C ARG A 192 6.61 15.14 7.78
N LEU A 193 5.83 15.88 6.98
CA LEU A 193 6.24 16.32 5.66
C LEU A 193 7.42 17.31 5.73
N LEU A 194 7.30 18.35 6.57
CA LEU A 194 8.33 19.38 6.72
C LEU A 194 9.65 18.83 7.26
N LEU A 195 9.59 17.86 8.17
CA LEU A 195 10.77 17.21 8.76
C LEU A 195 11.25 15.98 7.97
N GLY A 196 10.67 15.72 6.79
CA GLY A 196 11.08 14.65 5.89
C GLY A 196 10.94 13.24 6.47
N SER A 197 10.01 13.01 7.42
CA SER A 197 9.80 11.67 7.96
C SER A 197 8.98 10.83 6.98
N ARG A 198 9.36 9.55 6.77
CA ARG A 198 8.64 8.63 5.86
C ARG A 198 7.15 8.54 6.23
N PRO A 199 6.25 8.47 5.23
CA PRO A 199 4.98 7.81 5.45
C PRO A 199 5.29 6.36 5.84
N VAL A 200 5.04 6.06 7.11
CA VAL A 200 5.19 4.72 7.70
C VAL A 200 4.00 3.85 7.33
N ASP A 201 3.01 4.39 6.63
CA ASP A 201 1.67 3.85 6.50
C ASP A 201 1.26 3.91 5.04
N PHE A 202 0.91 2.76 4.47
CA PHE A 202 0.41 2.69 3.12
C PHE A 202 -0.71 1.66 3.01
N SER A 203 -1.62 1.93 2.09
CA SER A 203 -2.76 1.08 1.77
C SER A 203 -2.66 0.60 0.33
N ILE A 204 -3.06 -0.64 0.11
CA ILE A 204 -3.13 -1.26 -1.22
C ILE A 204 -4.51 -1.87 -1.37
N THR A 205 -5.17 -1.52 -2.47
CA THR A 205 -6.47 -2.06 -2.84
C THR A 205 -6.34 -3.54 -3.19
N LEU A 206 -7.38 -4.32 -2.86
CA LEU A 206 -7.50 -5.72 -3.25
C LEU A 206 -8.25 -5.93 -4.58
N ASP A 207 -8.20 -4.95 -5.49
CA ASP A 207 -8.94 -4.98 -6.77
C ASP A 207 -8.57 -6.16 -7.66
N ASN A 208 -7.35 -6.70 -7.54
CA ASN A 208 -6.91 -7.86 -8.33
C ASN A 208 -7.19 -9.19 -7.64
N ALA A 209 -7.64 -9.20 -6.39
CA ALA A 209 -7.80 -10.44 -5.65
C ALA A 209 -8.93 -11.32 -6.22
N TRP A 210 -10.04 -10.71 -6.65
CA TRP A 210 -11.23 -11.43 -7.16
C TRP A 210 -11.03 -12.04 -8.55
N THR A 211 -10.08 -11.55 -9.35
CA THR A 211 -9.83 -12.06 -10.70
C THR A 211 -9.02 -13.37 -10.71
N THR A 212 -8.67 -13.87 -9.51
CA THR A 212 -7.82 -15.05 -9.34
C THR A 212 -8.43 -16.03 -8.35
N GLN A 213 -8.10 -17.32 -8.49
CA GLN A 213 -8.49 -18.30 -7.50
C GLN A 213 -7.73 -18.13 -6.18
N SER A 214 -6.48 -17.69 -6.27
CA SER A 214 -5.58 -17.43 -5.14
C SER A 214 -4.73 -16.20 -5.43
N TYR A 215 -4.72 -15.25 -4.48
CA TYR A 215 -4.01 -13.99 -4.59
C TYR A 215 -2.97 -13.86 -3.48
N HIS A 216 -1.74 -13.49 -3.86
CA HIS A 216 -0.65 -13.23 -2.94
C HIS A 216 -0.14 -11.80 -3.15
N LEU A 217 -0.23 -10.98 -2.11
CA LEU A 217 0.37 -9.65 -2.07
C LEU A 217 1.56 -9.68 -1.13
N LEU A 218 2.76 -9.59 -1.70
CA LEU A 218 4.02 -9.49 -0.95
C LEU A 218 4.56 -8.08 -1.09
N ILE A 219 5.00 -7.51 0.03
CA ILE A 219 5.53 -6.15 0.06
C ILE A 219 6.82 -6.17 0.82
N ASP A 220 7.92 -6.04 0.09
CA ASP A 220 9.24 -5.95 0.68
C ASP A 220 9.58 -4.49 0.99
N ALA A 221 10.03 -4.24 2.21
CA ALA A 221 10.51 -2.93 2.59
C ALA A 221 12.04 -2.88 2.58
N GLN A 222 12.59 -1.67 2.73
CA GLN A 222 14.04 -1.47 2.72
C GLN A 222 14.71 -2.08 3.96
N ASP A 223 16.03 -2.25 3.89
CA ASP A 223 16.82 -2.63 5.06
C ASP A 223 16.69 -1.63 6.20
N GLY A 224 16.59 -2.16 7.43
CA GLY A 224 16.45 -1.36 8.64
C GLY A 224 15.00 -1.00 8.98
N VAL A 225 14.00 -1.54 8.29
CA VAL A 225 12.60 -1.45 8.71
C VAL A 225 11.94 -2.82 8.90
N PHE A 226 10.86 -2.84 9.67
CA PHE A 226 10.07 -4.02 9.95
C PHE A 226 8.56 -3.73 9.91
N VAL A 227 7.76 -4.72 9.55
CA VAL A 227 6.29 -4.63 9.59
C VAL A 227 5.83 -4.58 11.04
N GLY A 228 5.24 -3.45 11.43
CA GLY A 228 4.60 -3.28 12.74
C GLY A 228 3.11 -3.55 12.73
N VAL A 229 2.42 -3.13 11.66
CA VAL A 229 0.97 -3.32 11.50
C VAL A 229 0.69 -3.88 10.12
N GLN A 230 -0.21 -4.85 10.06
CA GLN A 230 -0.77 -5.40 8.83
C GLN A 230 -2.24 -5.73 9.11
N GLU A 231 -3.15 -4.95 8.54
CA GLU A 231 -4.58 -5.03 8.83
C GLU A 231 -5.41 -4.63 7.61
N SER A 232 -6.68 -5.03 7.60
CA SER A 232 -7.67 -4.51 6.66
C SER A 232 -8.99 -4.38 7.40
N GLU A 233 -9.29 -3.16 7.84
CA GLU A 233 -10.46 -2.86 8.68
C GLU A 233 -11.77 -3.21 7.96
N GLU A 234 -11.83 -2.94 6.65
CA GLU A 234 -13.02 -3.11 5.80
C GLU A 234 -13.20 -4.56 5.28
N LEU A 235 -12.18 -5.41 5.39
CA LEU A 235 -12.20 -6.74 4.76
C LEU A 235 -13.27 -7.66 5.34
N ILE A 236 -13.44 -7.66 6.67
CA ILE A 236 -14.41 -8.54 7.33
C ILE A 236 -15.83 -8.15 6.92
N ASP A 237 -16.15 -6.86 6.98
CA ASP A 237 -17.47 -6.34 6.60
C ASP A 237 -17.80 -6.62 5.14
N TYR A 238 -16.80 -6.47 4.26
CA TYR A 238 -16.92 -6.79 2.83
C TYR A 238 -17.22 -8.28 2.59
N LEU A 239 -16.49 -9.18 3.24
CA LEU A 239 -16.71 -10.62 3.12
C LEU A 239 -18.06 -11.06 3.71
N ASP A 240 -18.43 -10.50 4.86
CA ASP A 240 -19.71 -10.78 5.53
C ASP A 240 -20.90 -10.32 4.69
N ALA A 241 -20.80 -9.13 4.07
CA ALA A 241 -21.83 -8.63 3.17
C ALA A 241 -22.03 -9.57 1.97
N HIS A 242 -20.93 -10.04 1.37
CA HIS A 242 -20.99 -11.00 0.27
C HIS A 242 -21.58 -12.35 0.69
N TRP A 243 -21.25 -12.82 1.88
CA TRP A 243 -21.80 -14.06 2.40
C TRP A 243 -23.30 -13.97 2.72
N LYS A 244 -23.74 -12.85 3.32
CA LYS A 244 -25.17 -12.58 3.57
C LYS A 244 -25.95 -12.55 2.25
N ARG A 245 -25.46 -11.84 1.24
CA ARG A 245 -26.09 -11.76 -0.08
C ARG A 245 -26.21 -13.13 -0.74
N ARG A 246 -25.15 -13.94 -0.71
CA ARG A 246 -25.18 -15.30 -1.27
C ARG A 246 -26.19 -16.20 -0.55
N LYS A 247 -26.34 -16.06 0.76
CA LYS A 247 -27.38 -16.77 1.54
C LYS A 247 -28.78 -16.32 1.16
N GLU A 248 -29.00 -15.04 0.90
CA GLU A 248 -30.28 -14.49 0.45
C GLU A 248 -30.66 -15.03 -0.93
N ILE A 249 -29.75 -14.96 -1.92
CA ILE A 249 -29.96 -15.51 -3.26
C ILE A 249 -30.32 -17.00 -3.18
N ARG A 250 -29.58 -17.79 -2.38
CA ARG A 250 -29.90 -19.21 -2.17
C ARG A 250 -31.27 -19.45 -1.55
N ARG A 251 -31.73 -18.57 -0.65
CA ARG A 251 -33.07 -18.66 -0.06
C ARG A 251 -34.16 -18.30 -1.07
N GLU A 252 -33.93 -17.31 -1.91
CA GLU A 252 -34.85 -16.90 -2.98
C GLU A 252 -34.97 -18.01 -4.04
N ASP A 253 -33.84 -18.57 -4.49
CA ASP A 253 -33.82 -19.68 -5.42
C ASP A 253 -34.52 -20.92 -4.86
N ALA A 254 -34.32 -21.23 -3.58
CA ALA A 254 -35.00 -22.34 -2.92
C ALA A 254 -36.53 -22.13 -2.86
N LYS A 255 -37.00 -20.89 -2.66
CA LYS A 255 -38.43 -20.55 -2.70
C LYS A 255 -38.97 -20.68 -4.13
N ASN A 256 -38.26 -20.15 -5.12
CA ASN A 256 -38.66 -20.21 -6.54
C ASN A 256 -38.71 -21.65 -7.06
N ARG A 257 -37.76 -22.51 -6.66
CA ARG A 257 -37.76 -23.94 -7.01
C ARG A 257 -38.93 -24.72 -6.43
N ARG A 258 -39.38 -24.39 -5.21
CA ARG A 258 -40.58 -25.02 -4.63
C ARG A 258 -41.83 -24.65 -5.43
N PHE A 259 -41.89 -23.42 -5.92
CA PHE A 259 -43.02 -22.94 -6.73
C PHE A 259 -43.03 -23.56 -8.14
N ASN A 260 -41.86 -23.77 -8.75
CA ASN A 260 -41.70 -24.26 -10.13
C ASN A 260 -41.40 -25.77 -10.24
N SER A 261 -41.73 -26.57 -9.23
CA SER A 261 -41.28 -27.97 -9.09
C SER A 261 -41.82 -28.98 -10.13
N SER A 262 -42.58 -28.55 -11.15
CA SER A 262 -43.08 -29.42 -12.21
C SER A 262 -42.14 -29.58 -13.42
N THR A 263 -41.07 -28.79 -13.56
CA THR A 263 -40.19 -28.86 -14.73
C THR A 263 -38.84 -29.50 -14.38
N THR A 264 -38.72 -30.78 -14.74
CA THR A 264 -37.59 -31.68 -14.47
C THR A 264 -36.34 -31.27 -15.27
N GLY A 265 -35.19 -31.08 -14.60
CA GLY A 265 -33.88 -31.15 -15.28
C GLY A 265 -32.91 -29.95 -15.19
N GLY A 266 -33.10 -28.98 -14.29
CA GLY A 266 -32.23 -27.79 -14.19
C GLY A 266 -31.06 -27.90 -13.20
N SER A 267 -29.86 -28.20 -13.72
CA SER A 267 -28.50 -27.96 -13.21
C SER A 267 -28.31 -27.47 -11.75
N THR A 268 -27.70 -28.32 -10.92
CA THR A 268 -27.34 -28.11 -9.49
C THR A 268 -26.00 -27.39 -9.30
N VAL A 269 -25.69 -26.35 -10.08
CA VAL A 269 -24.30 -25.86 -10.18
C VAL A 269 -23.77 -25.03 -9.00
N ASP A 270 -24.57 -24.52 -8.05
CA ASP A 270 -24.08 -23.46 -7.14
C ASP A 270 -23.75 -23.84 -5.68
N THR A 271 -23.27 -25.06 -5.44
CA THR A 271 -22.90 -25.52 -4.08
C THR A 271 -21.40 -25.77 -3.83
N THR A 272 -20.53 -25.69 -4.82
CA THR A 272 -19.12 -26.11 -4.66
C THR A 272 -18.13 -24.99 -4.38
N THR A 273 -18.48 -23.70 -4.59
CA THR A 273 -17.49 -22.63 -4.32
C THR A 273 -17.23 -22.53 -2.83
N PRO A 274 -16.00 -22.77 -2.36
CA PRO A 274 -15.65 -22.70 -0.95
C PRO A 274 -15.89 -21.28 -0.41
N PRO A 275 -16.04 -21.12 0.92
CA PRO A 275 -16.02 -19.79 1.52
C PRO A 275 -14.70 -19.06 1.19
N PRO A 276 -14.73 -17.73 1.05
CA PRO A 276 -13.52 -16.95 0.85
C PRO A 276 -12.57 -17.16 2.03
N TYR A 277 -11.31 -17.43 1.73
CA TYR A 277 -10.27 -17.59 2.73
C TYR A 277 -9.31 -16.41 2.63
N TYR A 278 -8.88 -15.85 3.75
CA TYR A 278 -7.82 -14.85 3.76
C TYR A 278 -6.88 -15.04 4.94
N ARG A 279 -5.67 -14.52 4.80
CA ARG A 279 -4.61 -14.66 5.78
C ARG A 279 -3.64 -13.49 5.70
N PHE A 280 -3.36 -12.91 6.85
CA PHE A 280 -2.19 -12.08 7.06
C PHE A 280 -1.07 -12.92 7.69
N ARG A 281 0.17 -12.69 7.29
CA ARG A 281 1.29 -13.29 7.99
C ARG A 281 1.41 -12.68 9.39
N ARG A 282 1.40 -13.51 10.43
CA ARG A 282 1.34 -13.04 11.82
C ARG A 282 2.65 -12.50 12.37
N ARG A 283 3.79 -12.90 11.81
CA ARG A 283 5.10 -12.48 12.31
C ARG A 283 5.41 -11.04 11.88
N ALA A 284 4.88 -10.10 12.64
CA ALA A 284 5.37 -8.72 12.65
C ALA A 284 6.84 -8.71 13.12
N GLY A 285 7.62 -7.71 12.69
CA GLY A 285 9.08 -7.71 12.92
C GLY A 285 9.92 -8.22 11.74
N GLN A 286 9.29 -8.66 10.65
CA GLN A 286 9.97 -9.01 9.40
C GLN A 286 10.10 -7.79 8.47
N ARG A 287 11.03 -7.83 7.51
CA ARG A 287 11.23 -6.76 6.51
C ARG A 287 10.12 -6.70 5.46
N TYR A 288 9.30 -7.74 5.35
CA TYR A 288 8.23 -7.82 4.35
C TYR A 288 6.88 -8.16 4.97
N ALA A 289 5.81 -7.68 4.33
CA ALA A 289 4.44 -8.05 4.65
C ALA A 289 3.89 -9.01 3.60
N HIS A 290 2.98 -9.91 4.02
CA HIS A 290 2.35 -10.86 3.10
C HIS A 290 0.87 -11.03 3.40
N PHE A 291 0.03 -10.70 2.44
CA PHE A 291 -1.40 -10.99 2.43
C PHE A 291 -1.69 -12.11 1.43
N TYR A 292 -2.51 -13.05 1.83
CA TYR A 292 -2.96 -14.16 1.01
C TYR A 292 -4.48 -14.26 1.07
N THR A 293 -5.12 -14.52 -0.06
CA THR A 293 -6.55 -14.85 -0.09
C THR A 293 -6.87 -15.86 -1.20
N ARG A 294 -7.97 -16.58 -1.03
CA ARG A 294 -8.50 -17.58 -1.97
C ARG A 294 -9.99 -17.37 -2.15
N PHE A 295 -10.47 -17.48 -3.39
CA PHE A 295 -11.87 -17.25 -3.77
C PHE A 295 -12.37 -15.88 -3.32
N PHE A 296 -11.57 -14.84 -3.53
CA PHE A 296 -11.94 -13.49 -3.12
C PHE A 296 -13.20 -13.05 -3.90
N PRO A 297 -14.23 -12.52 -3.23
CA PRO A 297 -15.51 -12.26 -3.87
C PRO A 297 -15.43 -11.11 -4.88
N GLU A 298 -16.34 -11.13 -5.86
CA GLU A 298 -16.43 -10.07 -6.85
C GLU A 298 -16.93 -8.75 -6.23
N PRO A 299 -16.43 -7.58 -6.68
CA PRO A 299 -16.95 -6.29 -6.26
C PRO A 299 -18.44 -6.16 -6.61
N MET A 300 -19.29 -5.88 -5.63
CA MET A 300 -20.71 -5.64 -5.88
C MET A 300 -20.97 -4.15 -6.08
N GLU A 301 -21.59 -3.78 -7.20
CA GLU A 301 -22.01 -2.40 -7.46
C GLU A 301 -23.11 -1.92 -6.49
N GLU A 302 -23.92 -2.85 -5.96
CA GLU A 302 -25.04 -2.59 -5.05
C GLU A 302 -24.60 -2.29 -3.61
N LEU A 303 -23.41 -2.75 -3.22
CA LEU A 303 -22.84 -2.39 -1.93
C LEU A 303 -22.49 -0.90 -1.99
N LYS A 304 -23.27 -0.09 -1.28
CA LYS A 304 -23.12 1.38 -1.17
C LYS A 304 -21.64 1.77 -1.07
N LYS A 305 -21.30 2.98 -1.53
CA LYS A 305 -19.94 3.59 -1.51
C LYS A 305 -19.11 3.39 -0.22
N GLU A 306 -19.74 3.05 0.90
CA GLU A 306 -19.12 2.72 2.18
C GLU A 306 -18.45 1.33 2.24
N HIS A 307 -18.75 0.39 1.33
CA HIS A 307 -18.17 -0.96 1.30
C HIS A 307 -17.46 -1.23 -0.03
N GLY A 308 -16.60 -0.27 -0.42
CA GLY A 308 -15.73 -0.42 -1.58
C GLY A 308 -14.80 -1.63 -1.46
N ILE A 309 -14.05 -1.90 -2.53
CA ILE A 309 -13.04 -2.98 -2.51
C ILE A 309 -12.08 -2.69 -1.35
N PRO A 310 -11.90 -3.63 -0.41
CA PRO A 310 -11.20 -3.35 0.82
C PRO A 310 -9.72 -3.07 0.54
N ASN A 311 -9.17 -2.15 1.32
CA ASN A 311 -7.75 -1.85 1.31
C ASN A 311 -7.03 -2.63 2.40
N VAL A 312 -5.87 -3.19 2.07
CA VAL A 312 -4.93 -3.70 3.08
C VAL A 312 -3.95 -2.60 3.44
N ARG A 313 -3.89 -2.31 4.73
CA ARG A 313 -3.01 -1.32 5.33
C ARG A 313 -1.80 -1.99 5.94
N PHE A 314 -0.64 -1.40 5.70
CA PHE A 314 0.62 -1.86 6.25
C PHE A 314 1.36 -0.70 6.89
N ARG A 315 1.99 -0.94 8.04
CA ARG A 315 2.87 0.02 8.68
C ARG A 315 4.26 -0.54 8.95
N PHE A 316 5.29 0.20 8.54
CA PHE A 316 6.69 -0.19 8.68
C PHE A 316 7.45 0.72 9.64
N TYR A 317 7.98 0.15 10.70
CA TYR A 317 8.77 0.87 11.69
C TYR A 317 10.26 0.62 11.49
N GLU A 318 11.09 1.53 11.96
CA GLU A 318 12.54 1.37 11.94
C GLU A 318 12.98 0.33 12.97
N VAL A 319 13.91 -0.55 12.58
CA VAL A 319 14.51 -1.56 13.46
C VAL A 319 15.44 -0.85 14.47
N PRO A 320 15.25 -1.03 15.79
CA PRO A 320 16.17 -0.52 16.80
C PRO A 320 17.59 -1.10 16.62
N PRO A 321 18.68 -0.34 16.88
CA PRO A 321 18.70 0.97 17.56
C PRO A 321 18.23 2.17 16.72
N GLY A 322 18.35 2.16 15.39
CA GLY A 322 17.77 3.18 14.49
C GLY A 322 18.06 4.66 14.82
N SER A 323 17.30 5.56 14.20
CA SER A 323 17.37 7.02 14.37
C SER A 323 16.97 7.48 15.77
N VAL A 324 16.03 6.77 16.41
CA VAL A 324 15.54 7.12 17.75
C VAL A 324 16.67 6.97 18.77
N PHE A 325 17.47 5.91 18.72
CA PHE A 325 18.61 5.72 19.62
C PHE A 325 19.68 6.80 19.45
N ARG A 326 19.98 7.21 18.20
CA ARG A 326 20.91 8.32 17.94
C ARG A 326 20.42 9.61 18.59
N ALA A 327 19.11 9.89 18.48
CA ALA A 327 18.49 11.02 19.14
C ALA A 327 18.54 10.91 20.68
N VAL A 328 18.36 9.71 21.25
CA VAL A 328 18.54 9.47 22.70
C VAL A 328 19.95 9.82 23.15
N ILE A 329 20.99 9.27 22.50
CA ILE A 329 22.39 9.54 22.86
C ILE A 329 22.66 11.05 22.84
N THR A 330 22.21 11.72 21.78
CA THR A 330 22.48 13.14 21.56
C THR A 330 21.75 14.01 22.58
N ALA A 331 20.46 13.74 22.83
CA ALA A 331 19.66 14.46 23.80
C ALA A 331 20.17 14.24 25.24
N SER A 332 20.56 13.01 25.59
CA SER A 332 21.14 12.71 26.91
C SER A 332 22.49 13.39 27.12
N ALA A 333 23.36 13.39 26.11
CA ALA A 333 24.64 14.09 26.18
C ALA A 333 24.45 15.61 26.34
N ALA A 334 23.52 16.21 25.59
CA ALA A 334 23.18 17.61 25.73
C ALA A 334 22.61 17.94 27.12
N ALA A 335 21.68 17.15 27.63
CA ALA A 335 21.10 17.34 28.96
C ALA A 335 22.17 17.29 30.07
N LEU A 336 23.10 16.32 29.99
CA LEU A 336 24.21 16.20 30.93
C LEU A 336 25.14 17.42 30.89
N LEU A 337 25.53 17.88 29.69
CA LEU A 337 26.43 19.02 29.53
C LEU A 337 25.79 20.34 29.97
N ILE A 338 24.53 20.57 29.60
CA ILE A 338 23.76 21.75 30.01
C ILE A 338 23.62 21.77 31.54
N TRP A 339 23.28 20.63 32.16
CA TRP A 339 23.19 20.52 33.61
C TRP A 339 24.54 20.79 34.28
N LEU A 340 25.61 20.14 33.83
CA LEU A 340 26.94 20.28 34.44
C LEU A 340 27.45 21.73 34.37
N ILE A 341 27.33 22.35 33.20
CA ILE A 341 27.80 23.73 33.00
C ILE A 341 26.91 24.71 33.75
N GLY A 342 25.58 24.53 33.74
CA GLY A 342 24.66 25.34 34.54
C GLY A 342 24.93 25.22 36.04
N PHE A 343 25.25 24.01 36.53
CA PHE A 343 25.62 23.75 37.91
C PHE A 343 26.91 24.48 38.31
N VAL A 344 27.93 24.45 37.46
CA VAL A 344 29.21 25.16 37.69
C VAL A 344 29.03 26.67 37.59
N ALA A 345 28.40 27.17 36.52
CA ALA A 345 28.15 28.59 36.30
C ALA A 345 27.32 29.21 37.43
N SER A 346 26.35 28.47 37.99
CA SER A 346 25.56 28.96 39.13
C SER A 346 26.33 29.10 40.45
N ARG A 347 27.55 28.53 40.55
CA ARG A 347 28.40 28.60 41.76
C ARG A 347 29.64 29.46 41.58
N ARG A 348 30.12 29.63 40.36
CA ARG A 348 31.30 30.42 40.03
C ARG A 348 30.94 31.38 38.91
N ALA A 349 30.92 32.68 39.24
CA ALA A 349 30.58 33.74 38.31
C ALA A 349 31.53 33.79 37.10
N ASP A 350 32.82 33.46 37.31
CA ASP A 350 33.82 33.45 36.25
C ASP A 350 34.66 32.16 36.28
N PRO A 351 34.42 31.20 35.37
CA PRO A 351 35.26 30.02 35.24
C PRO A 351 36.62 30.31 34.57
N GLY A 352 36.89 31.53 34.10
CA GLY A 352 38.17 31.92 33.49
C GLY A 352 38.47 31.26 32.14
N THR A 353 37.49 30.58 31.53
CA THR A 353 37.67 29.83 30.28
C THR A 353 36.40 29.82 29.41
N ASP A 354 36.59 29.84 28.08
CA ASP A 354 35.52 29.71 27.07
C ASP A 354 35.18 28.25 26.72
N VAL A 355 35.92 27.28 27.27
CA VAL A 355 35.71 25.85 27.02
C VAL A 355 34.24 25.40 27.20
N PRO A 356 33.48 25.86 28.21
CA PRO A 356 32.07 25.49 28.37
C PRO A 356 31.19 25.90 27.18
N ALA A 357 31.44 27.08 26.58
CA ALA A 357 30.68 27.53 25.42
C ALA A 357 30.86 26.58 24.23
N PHE A 358 32.10 26.19 23.94
CA PHE A 358 32.40 25.24 22.86
C PHE A 358 31.82 23.85 23.13
N LEU A 359 31.90 23.37 24.38
CA LEU A 359 31.32 22.07 24.76
C LEU A 359 29.80 22.05 24.62
N LEU A 360 29.10 23.17 24.86
CA LEU A 360 27.64 23.26 24.71
C LEU A 360 27.17 23.22 23.25
N VAL A 361 28.01 23.66 22.31
CA VAL A 361 27.73 23.61 20.88
C VAL A 361 27.94 22.20 20.31
N PHE A 362 28.80 21.38 20.93
CA PHE A 362 29.15 20.05 20.42
C PHE A 362 27.94 19.12 20.21
N PRO A 363 26.96 18.99 21.12
CA PRO A 363 25.76 18.18 20.87
C PRO A 363 24.93 18.66 19.69
N ALA A 364 24.91 19.98 19.39
CA ALA A 364 24.23 20.50 18.22
C ALA A 364 24.93 20.08 16.92
N VAL A 365 26.27 20.12 16.90
CA VAL A 365 27.08 19.64 15.77
C VAL A 365 26.89 18.13 15.59
N ALA A 366 26.93 17.36 16.67
CA ALA A 366 26.69 15.92 16.64
C ALA A 366 25.26 15.59 16.16
N ALA A 367 24.25 16.34 16.59
CA ALA A 367 22.87 16.19 16.14
C ALA A 367 22.73 16.47 14.64
N ALA A 368 23.37 17.53 14.15
CA ALA A 368 23.39 17.86 12.73
C ALA A 368 24.09 16.76 11.93
N TRP A 369 25.25 16.29 12.38
CA TRP A 369 25.99 15.22 11.72
C TRP A 369 25.17 13.92 11.67
N LEU A 370 24.68 13.45 12.82
CA LEU A 370 23.91 12.20 12.92
C LEU A 370 22.56 12.25 12.20
N GLY A 371 22.00 13.46 12.03
CA GLY A 371 20.73 13.69 11.36
C GLY A 371 20.84 13.86 9.84
N PHE A 372 21.93 14.42 9.33
CA PHE A 372 22.07 14.81 7.91
C PHE A 372 23.03 13.94 7.09
N ASP A 373 24.01 13.27 7.72
CA ASP A 373 25.08 12.56 6.98
C ASP A 373 24.81 11.06 6.74
N GLY A 374 23.59 10.60 7.04
CA GLY A 374 23.12 9.29 6.56
C GLY A 374 22.92 9.35 5.06
N GLN A 375 23.57 8.44 4.29
CA GLN A 375 23.66 8.49 2.84
C GLN A 375 22.41 9.09 2.13
N PRO A 376 22.58 10.14 1.30
CA PRO A 376 21.48 10.88 0.68
C PRO A 376 20.61 10.06 -0.29
N GLN A 377 20.99 8.82 -0.61
CA GLN A 377 20.18 7.93 -1.44
C GLN A 377 18.90 7.44 -0.75
N ARG A 378 18.80 7.62 0.58
CA ARG A 378 17.60 7.28 1.34
C ARG A 378 16.98 8.57 1.90
N LEU A 379 16.48 9.40 0.99
CA LEU A 379 15.91 10.76 1.17
C LEU A 379 14.92 10.99 2.34
N LEU A 380 14.62 9.98 3.17
CA LEU A 380 13.64 10.04 4.25
C LEU A 380 14.02 9.11 5.43
N GLU A 381 15.27 8.97 5.86
CA GLU A 381 15.55 8.15 7.07
C GLU A 381 15.18 8.88 8.38
N GLY A 382 14.46 8.19 9.24
CA GLY A 382 14.23 8.58 10.64
C GLY A 382 12.78 8.90 11.02
N THR A 383 12.49 8.68 12.30
CA THR A 383 11.15 8.97 12.84
C THR A 383 10.94 10.46 13.11
N LEU A 384 9.69 10.93 13.01
CA LEU A 384 9.34 12.31 13.38
C LEU A 384 9.80 12.67 14.80
N ALA A 385 9.66 11.73 15.75
CA ALA A 385 10.07 11.94 17.14
C ALA A 385 11.58 12.19 17.26
N ALA A 386 12.40 11.41 16.55
CA ALA A 386 13.85 11.61 16.51
C ALA A 386 14.21 12.99 15.93
N ARG A 387 13.56 13.40 14.83
CA ARG A 387 13.80 14.70 14.18
C ARG A 387 13.44 15.87 15.11
N ILE A 388 12.28 15.83 15.75
CA ILE A 388 11.86 16.85 16.72
C ILE A 388 12.86 16.90 17.89
N SER A 389 13.25 15.74 18.44
CA SER A 389 14.19 15.69 19.55
C SER A 389 15.58 16.24 19.21
N LEU A 390 16.08 15.99 17.99
CA LEU A 390 17.34 16.55 17.52
C LEU A 390 17.25 18.07 17.35
N VAL A 391 16.17 18.60 16.77
CA VAL A 391 15.94 20.04 16.64
C VAL A 391 15.86 20.70 18.02
N THR A 392 15.10 20.13 18.95
CA THR A 392 15.02 20.62 20.33
C THR A 392 16.39 20.60 21.00
N THR A 393 17.20 19.56 20.77
CA THR A 393 18.56 19.48 21.31
C THR A 393 19.45 20.59 20.77
N VAL A 394 19.43 20.84 19.45
CA VAL A 394 20.17 21.93 18.81
C VAL A 394 19.78 23.29 19.40
N LEU A 395 18.47 23.56 19.52
CA LEU A 395 17.97 24.81 20.10
C LEU A 395 18.38 24.98 21.56
N CYS A 396 18.30 23.92 22.37
CA CYS A 396 18.74 23.95 23.77
C CYS A 396 20.24 24.22 23.89
N SER A 397 21.06 23.58 23.05
CA SER A 397 22.51 23.80 23.00
C SER A 397 22.88 25.23 22.62
N ILE A 398 22.24 25.80 21.58
CA ILE A 398 22.45 27.19 21.16
C ILE A 398 22.04 28.16 22.28
N ALA A 399 20.87 27.94 22.88
CA ALA A 399 20.39 28.76 24.00
C ALA A 399 21.32 28.67 25.21
N ALA A 400 21.86 27.48 25.52
CA ALA A 400 22.79 27.27 26.63
C ALA A 400 24.10 28.01 26.38
N SER A 401 24.64 27.93 25.17
CA SER A 401 25.84 28.66 24.77
C SER A 401 25.63 30.18 24.86
N GLY A 402 24.48 30.68 24.37
CA GLY A 402 24.14 32.10 24.47
C GLY A 402 23.98 32.55 25.93
N LEU A 403 23.30 31.75 26.75
CA LEU A 403 23.13 32.02 28.18
C LEU A 403 24.47 32.03 28.92
N PHE A 404 25.39 31.14 28.58
CA PHE A 404 26.75 31.14 29.12
C PHE A 404 27.51 32.42 28.74
N MET A 405 27.42 32.87 27.49
CA MET A 405 28.08 34.12 27.06
C MET A 405 27.49 35.35 27.76
N ILE A 406 26.17 35.41 27.94
CA ILE A 406 25.49 36.47 28.69
C ILE A 406 25.94 36.49 30.15
N TYR A 407 26.06 35.31 30.78
CA TYR A 407 26.53 35.18 32.15
C TYR A 407 28.01 35.61 32.29
N LYS A 408 28.86 35.21 31.33
CA LYS A 408 30.27 35.62 31.27
C LYS A 408 30.46 37.13 31.05
N ALA A 409 29.59 37.76 30.25
CA ALA A 409 29.62 39.20 29.99
C ALA A 409 29.12 40.05 31.19
N ASP A 410 28.70 39.40 32.26
CA ASP A 410 28.16 40.00 33.47
C ASP A 410 27.04 41.04 33.22
N LEU A 411 26.09 40.71 32.33
CA LEU A 411 24.97 41.60 32.06
C LEU A 411 23.93 41.53 33.20
N PRO A 412 23.74 42.62 33.99
CA PRO A 412 22.96 42.57 35.22
C PRO A 412 21.47 42.27 34.98
N TYR A 413 20.93 42.65 33.82
CA TYR A 413 19.51 42.46 33.46
C TYR A 413 19.11 40.98 33.26
N PHE A 414 20.07 40.08 33.09
CA PHE A 414 19.82 38.65 32.84
C PHE A 414 20.14 37.74 34.03
N ARG A 415 20.51 38.31 35.18
CA ARG A 415 20.67 37.56 36.43
C ARG A 415 19.29 37.27 37.03
N TRP A 416 18.54 36.38 36.40
CA TRP A 416 17.26 35.90 36.91
C TRP A 416 17.51 34.95 38.08
N GLU A 417 17.66 35.53 39.25
CA GLU A 417 17.71 34.83 40.52
C GLU A 417 16.33 34.26 40.86
N ASN A 418 16.32 33.11 41.51
CA ASN A 418 15.07 32.47 41.91
C ASN A 418 14.45 33.26 43.06
N VAL A 419 13.23 33.76 42.87
CA VAL A 419 12.52 34.60 43.86
C VAL A 419 12.31 33.88 45.21
N ALA A 420 12.38 32.55 45.22
CA ALA A 420 12.16 31.71 46.39
C ALA A 420 13.40 30.93 46.86
N ASP A 421 14.62 31.30 46.42
CA ASP A 421 15.87 30.56 46.71
C ASP A 421 15.81 29.05 46.36
N MET A 422 14.85 28.65 45.53
CA MET A 422 14.66 27.25 45.13
C MET A 422 15.81 26.82 44.22
N GLN A 423 16.50 25.75 44.61
CA GLN A 423 17.53 25.12 43.78
C GLN A 423 16.92 23.95 43.02
N ILE A 424 16.74 24.11 41.71
CA ILE A 424 16.29 23.00 40.86
C ILE A 424 17.55 22.27 40.37
N LEU A 425 17.70 21.00 40.75
CA LEU A 425 18.89 20.18 40.42
C LEU A 425 20.23 20.81 40.83
N GLY A 426 20.21 21.61 41.90
CA GLY A 426 21.41 22.31 42.42
C GLY A 426 21.84 23.54 41.62
N ILE A 427 20.97 24.08 40.76
CA ILE A 427 21.17 25.31 39.97
C ILE A 427 20.36 26.45 40.61
N LYS A 428 21.00 27.59 40.88
CA LYS A 428 20.35 28.78 41.46
C LYS A 428 19.68 29.71 40.43
N SER A 429 20.19 29.72 39.19
CA SER A 429 19.66 30.56 38.11
C SER A 429 18.39 29.94 37.52
N VAL A 430 17.32 30.74 37.41
CA VAL A 430 16.04 30.31 36.82
C VAL A 430 16.22 29.89 35.36
N ALA A 431 16.98 30.67 34.59
CA ALA A 431 17.21 30.41 33.17
C ALA A 431 17.94 29.08 32.93
N TRP A 432 19.04 28.83 33.68
CA TRP A 432 19.76 27.56 33.61
C TRP A 432 18.91 26.37 34.08
N SER A 433 18.10 26.58 35.12
CA SER A 433 17.17 25.55 35.62
C SER A 433 16.13 25.18 34.57
N ALA A 434 15.49 26.18 33.95
CA ALA A 434 14.48 25.96 32.91
C ALA A 434 15.08 25.22 31.69
N LEU A 435 16.27 25.62 31.25
CA LEU A 435 16.94 24.99 30.12
C LEU A 435 17.37 23.55 30.42
N THR A 436 17.86 23.30 31.63
CA THR A 436 18.22 21.96 32.10
C THR A 436 16.99 21.05 32.16
N VAL A 437 15.87 21.56 32.70
CA VAL A 437 14.61 20.83 32.75
C VAL A 437 14.12 20.51 31.34
N LEU A 438 14.14 21.47 30.42
CA LEU A 438 13.74 21.26 29.03
C LEU A 438 14.60 20.19 28.32
N ALA A 439 15.92 20.26 28.47
CA ALA A 439 16.84 19.29 27.90
C ALA A 439 16.63 17.88 28.50
N THR A 440 16.42 17.79 29.81
CA THR A 440 16.15 16.54 30.52
C THR A 440 14.80 15.94 30.10
N LEU A 441 13.75 16.75 29.95
CA LEU A 441 12.45 16.31 29.47
C LEU A 441 12.52 15.80 28.03
N ASN A 442 13.28 16.49 27.16
CA ASN A 442 13.51 16.01 25.79
C ASN A 442 14.23 14.65 25.78
N ALA A 443 15.31 14.50 26.55
CA ALA A 443 16.05 13.24 26.68
C ALA A 443 15.19 12.10 27.24
N ALA A 444 14.38 12.37 28.26
CA ALA A 444 13.46 11.40 28.83
C ALA A 444 12.35 10.99 27.86
N ALA A 445 11.77 11.96 27.14
CA ALA A 445 10.70 11.71 26.18
C ALA A 445 11.19 10.84 25.00
N ILE A 446 12.35 11.15 24.43
CA ILE A 446 12.93 10.34 23.35
C ILE A 446 13.44 8.99 23.85
N GLY A 447 13.96 8.92 25.09
CA GLY A 447 14.33 7.68 25.76
C GLY A 447 13.14 6.75 25.95
N TYR A 448 12.00 7.28 26.41
CA TYR A 448 10.75 6.53 26.50
C TYR A 448 10.30 6.02 25.13
N ALA A 449 10.31 6.89 24.11
CA ALA A 449 9.95 6.49 22.75
C ALA A 449 10.85 5.36 22.22
N TYR A 450 12.16 5.41 22.49
CA TYR A 450 13.11 4.35 22.14
C TYR A 450 12.80 3.04 22.85
N LEU A 451 12.58 3.07 24.17
CA LEU A 451 12.27 1.87 24.95
C LEU A 451 10.94 1.24 24.52
N ALA A 452 9.91 2.06 24.30
CA ALA A 452 8.61 1.58 23.82
C ALA A 452 8.73 0.90 22.45
N ARG A 453 9.49 1.49 21.51
CA ARG A 453 9.72 0.91 20.18
C ARG A 453 10.58 -0.34 20.22
N THR A 454 11.58 -0.37 21.09
CA THR A 454 12.43 -1.56 21.28
C THR A 454 11.63 -2.71 21.88
N TRP A 455 10.79 -2.42 22.88
CA TRP A 455 9.88 -3.39 23.46
C TRP A 455 8.88 -3.91 22.42
N GLU A 456 8.25 -3.04 21.63
CA GLU A 456 7.34 -3.42 20.55
C GLU A 456 8.03 -4.33 19.52
N PHE A 457 9.25 -3.99 19.10
CA PHE A 457 10.03 -4.81 18.18
C PHE A 457 10.35 -6.19 18.77
N ILE A 458 10.81 -6.27 20.02
CA ILE A 458 11.11 -7.54 20.71
C ILE A 458 9.83 -8.38 20.83
N HIS A 459 8.73 -7.77 21.24
CA HIS A 459 7.43 -8.44 21.37
C HIS A 459 6.93 -8.99 20.04
N LEU A 460 6.99 -8.21 18.97
CA LEU A 460 6.54 -8.63 17.65
C LEU A 460 7.44 -9.72 17.04
N SER A 461 8.76 -9.54 17.13
CA SER A 461 9.74 -10.48 16.56
C SER A 461 9.78 -11.82 17.29
N GLY A 462 9.44 -11.83 18.58
CA GLY A 462 9.38 -13.01 19.44
C GLY A 462 8.06 -13.79 19.39
N ARG A 463 7.01 -13.27 18.72
CA ARG A 463 5.76 -14.03 18.54
C ARG A 463 6.05 -15.30 17.73
N ALA A 464 5.81 -16.45 18.37
CA ALA A 464 5.84 -17.74 17.69
C ALA A 464 4.86 -17.70 16.51
N ASP A 465 5.30 -18.24 15.37
CA ASP A 465 4.45 -18.43 14.21
C ASP A 465 3.52 -19.62 14.54
N ASN A 466 2.51 -19.37 15.37
CA ASN A 466 1.49 -20.36 15.70
C ASN A 466 0.56 -20.51 14.48
N PHE A 467 1.09 -21.16 13.44
CA PHE A 467 0.33 -21.63 12.29
C PHE A 467 -0.84 -22.50 12.79
N GLY A 468 -2.07 -22.18 12.37
CA GLY A 468 -3.24 -23.05 12.59
C GLY A 468 -4.06 -22.81 13.87
N SER A 469 -3.95 -21.67 14.56
CA SER A 469 -4.89 -21.37 15.65
C SER A 469 -6.32 -21.25 15.12
N ALA A 470 -7.31 -21.82 15.83
CA ALA A 470 -8.71 -21.97 15.40
C ALA A 470 -9.43 -20.69 14.90
N LYS A 471 -8.91 -19.48 15.20
CA LYS A 471 -9.46 -18.21 14.70
C LYS A 471 -9.28 -17.99 13.19
N GLU A 472 -8.42 -18.77 12.50
CA GLU A 472 -8.22 -18.67 11.04
C GLU A 472 -9.25 -19.47 10.23
N ASN A 473 -10.11 -20.24 10.90
CA ASN A 473 -11.11 -21.12 10.26
C ASN A 473 -12.57 -20.73 10.56
N LEU A 474 -12.82 -19.59 11.20
CA LEU A 474 -14.18 -19.19 11.55
C LEU A 474 -14.76 -18.28 10.46
N HIS A 475 -15.35 -18.91 9.42
CA HIS A 475 -16.79 -18.84 9.14
C HIS A 475 -17.24 -19.72 7.98
#